data_AF-A0A1W6Z4S5-F1
#
_entry.id   AF-A0A1W6Z4S5-F1
#
_cell.length_a   1.000
_cell.length_b   1.000
_cell.length_c   1.000
_cell.angle_alpha   90.00
_cell.angle_beta   90.00
_cell.angle_gamma   90.00
#
_symmetry.space_group_name_H-M   'P 1'
#
loop_
_entity.id
_entity.type
_entity.pdbx_description
1 polymer ?
#
loop_
_entity_poly.entity_id
_entity_poly.type
_entity_poly.pdbx_seq_one_letter_code
_entity_poly.pdbx_strand_id
1 'polypeptide(L)'
;MRMRRETYIDADGAVRRRSGRISETETVWHAMQILCAADEAPVPDGGDQPIAAYLNIAIEAVGNPIFPVPAGFDLFRAGHEAKGKAALEEQLAILDRSPTFRRLIRLARHTCRLGVDPQHRWTVRVVPPAGYREGLAVYTRPYVRDDEARVLTVPAQDSPPMAGQYYLTEWGPVMALGPGCAIVQAVIAMLAGLPLPEHVAWKGPDGGVEPQRLMELGAGERGAIGYLAQRVVREIFPVARPWLTSLPFGDTNLLAPADPVSAVAQLNPETMGALVTLGGVAALKRYMDWQDAFIEGRYPLEPAAPNPAAGGSATAPD
;
A
#
# COMPACT_ATOMS: atom_id res chain seq x y z
N MET A 1 -20.94 17.64 7.56
CA MET A 1 -21.12 16.80 6.35
C MET A 1 -21.82 15.52 6.78
N ARG A 2 -23.13 15.39 6.51
CA ARG A 2 -23.85 14.13 6.79
C ARG A 2 -23.56 13.20 5.63
N MET A 3 -22.57 12.32 5.75
CA MET A 3 -22.64 11.06 5.00
C MET A 3 -23.98 10.45 5.40
N ARG A 4 -24.83 10.16 4.41
CA ARG A 4 -26.18 9.70 4.66
C ARG A 4 -26.13 8.53 5.64
N ARG A 5 -27.11 8.45 6.55
CA ARG A 5 -27.31 7.35 7.51
C ARG A 5 -27.73 6.06 6.81
N GLU A 6 -27.33 5.92 5.56
CA GLU A 6 -27.63 4.81 4.70
C GLU A 6 -26.63 3.70 5.00
N THR A 7 -27.08 2.49 4.73
CA THR A 7 -26.25 1.32 4.87
C THR A 7 -25.13 1.41 3.82
N TYR A 8 -23.87 1.30 4.23
CA TYR A 8 -22.73 1.28 3.31
C TYR A 8 -22.13 -0.12 3.29
N ILE A 9 -21.56 -0.51 2.16
CA ILE A 9 -20.80 -1.75 2.05
C ILE A 9 -19.33 -1.39 2.33
N ASP A 10 -18.69 -2.12 3.24
CA ASP A 10 -17.29 -1.91 3.59
C ASP A 10 -16.34 -2.55 2.54
N ALA A 11 -15.02 -2.33 2.65
CA ALA A 11 -14.03 -2.77 1.67
C ALA A 11 -13.99 -4.30 1.50
N ASP A 12 -14.48 -5.04 2.48
CA ASP A 12 -14.64 -6.50 2.50
C ASP A 12 -16.02 -6.97 1.96
N GLY A 13 -16.88 -6.04 1.52
CA GLY A 13 -18.19 -6.36 0.99
C GLY A 13 -19.28 -6.53 2.05
N ALA A 14 -19.03 -6.23 3.33
CA ALA A 14 -20.02 -6.37 4.39
C ALA A 14 -20.93 -5.14 4.50
N VAL A 15 -22.23 -5.42 4.60
CA VAL A 15 -23.29 -4.42 4.74
C VAL A 15 -23.26 -3.84 6.16
N ARG A 16 -22.78 -2.60 6.31
CA ARG A 16 -22.67 -1.89 7.59
C ARG A 16 -23.71 -0.78 7.71
N ARG A 17 -24.36 -0.69 8.87
CA ARG A 17 -25.22 0.45 9.22
C ARG A 17 -24.42 1.41 10.10
N ARG A 18 -24.08 2.60 9.61
CA ARG A 18 -23.46 3.64 10.44
C ARG A 18 -24.48 4.16 11.46
N SER A 19 -24.11 4.24 12.74
CA SER A 19 -24.77 5.18 13.65
C SER A 19 -24.43 6.65 13.31
N GLY A 20 -23.47 6.85 12.40
CA GLY A 20 -22.94 8.13 11.95
C GLY A 20 -21.62 8.52 12.63
N ARG A 21 -21.04 7.63 13.45
CA ARG A 21 -19.79 7.86 14.18
C ARG A 21 -18.58 7.36 13.39
N ILE A 22 -17.53 8.19 13.31
CA ILE A 22 -16.27 7.87 12.64
C ILE A 22 -15.58 6.61 13.21
N SER A 23 -15.79 6.35 14.51
CA SER A 23 -15.28 5.18 15.24
C SER A 23 -15.80 3.84 14.74
N GLU A 24 -16.91 3.85 14.00
CA GLU A 24 -17.57 2.64 13.46
C GLU A 24 -17.23 2.40 11.99
N THR A 25 -16.37 3.24 11.42
CA THR A 25 -15.89 3.03 10.05
C THR A 25 -14.91 1.85 10.04
N GLU A 26 -14.94 1.05 8.98
CA GLU A 26 -14.14 -0.17 8.89
C GLU A 26 -12.65 0.15 9.01
N THR A 27 -12.21 1.20 8.30
CA THR A 27 -10.85 1.73 8.40
C THR A 27 -10.44 1.99 9.85
N VAL A 28 -11.26 2.74 10.61
CA VAL A 28 -10.93 3.12 12.00
C VAL A 28 -11.00 1.93 12.94
N TRP A 29 -12.07 1.14 12.83
CA TRP A 29 -12.31 0.00 13.70
C TRP A 29 -11.19 -1.04 13.58
N HIS A 30 -10.90 -1.51 12.36
CA HIS A 30 -9.87 -2.52 12.14
C HIS A 30 -8.46 -1.96 12.41
N ALA A 31 -8.15 -0.72 12.00
CA ALA A 31 -6.83 -0.14 12.29
C ALA A 31 -6.58 -0.01 13.80
N MET A 32 -7.57 0.42 14.58
CA MET A 32 -7.44 0.52 16.03
C MET A 32 -7.26 -0.85 16.70
N GLN A 33 -7.97 -1.88 16.25
CA GLN A 33 -7.79 -3.24 16.78
C GLN A 33 -6.35 -3.73 16.56
N ILE A 34 -5.80 -3.51 15.37
CA ILE A 34 -4.43 -3.91 15.05
C ILE A 34 -3.42 -3.08 15.85
N LEU A 35 -3.59 -1.76 15.95
CA LEU A 35 -2.70 -0.88 16.71
C LEU A 35 -2.72 -1.23 18.20
N CYS A 36 -3.90 -1.50 18.77
CA CYS A 36 -4.04 -1.97 20.15
C CYS A 36 -3.27 -3.27 20.39
N ALA A 37 -3.51 -4.28 19.53
CA ALA A 37 -2.81 -5.55 19.63
C ALA A 37 -1.29 -5.41 19.43
N ALA A 38 -0.86 -4.48 18.56
CA ALA A 38 0.55 -4.21 18.31
C ALA A 38 1.26 -3.51 19.47
N ASP A 39 0.56 -2.62 20.18
CA ASP A 39 1.07 -1.98 21.40
C ASP A 39 1.18 -2.97 22.58
N GLU A 40 0.27 -3.94 22.65
CA GLU A 40 0.27 -5.00 23.66
C GLU A 40 1.27 -6.14 23.35
N ALA A 41 1.76 -6.22 22.11
CA ALA A 41 2.66 -7.29 21.70
C ALA A 41 4.03 -7.19 22.40
N PRO A 42 4.47 -8.24 23.12
CA PRO A 42 5.74 -8.22 23.82
C PRO A 42 6.92 -8.17 22.84
N VAL A 43 8.05 -7.62 23.30
CA VAL A 43 9.32 -7.75 22.59
C VAL A 43 9.75 -9.23 22.62
N PRO A 44 10.04 -9.87 21.48
CA PRO A 44 10.46 -11.27 21.46
C PRO A 44 11.78 -11.52 22.21
N ASP A 45 11.95 -12.76 22.69
CA ASP A 45 13.24 -13.23 23.20
C ASP A 45 14.31 -13.11 22.11
N GLY A 46 15.44 -12.48 22.43
CA GLY A 46 16.47 -12.12 21.45
C GLY A 46 16.32 -10.71 20.84
N GLY A 47 15.33 -9.95 21.32
CA GLY A 47 15.19 -8.51 21.05
C GLY A 47 14.33 -8.18 19.83
N ASP A 48 14.25 -6.88 19.56
CA ASP A 48 13.48 -6.34 18.45
C ASP A 48 14.30 -6.45 17.15
N GLN A 49 14.15 -7.54 16.41
CA GLN A 49 14.92 -7.79 15.18
C GLN A 49 14.31 -7.10 13.94
N PRO A 50 15.13 -6.69 12.93
CA PRO A 50 14.65 -6.13 11.65
C PRO A 50 13.75 -7.12 10.89
N ILE A 51 12.88 -6.62 10.02
CA ILE A 51 12.00 -7.49 9.22
C ILE A 51 12.82 -8.48 8.38
N ALA A 52 13.98 -8.08 7.90
CA ALA A 52 14.91 -8.92 7.13
C ALA A 52 15.30 -10.22 7.86
N ALA A 53 15.31 -10.24 9.20
CA ALA A 53 15.60 -11.45 9.97
C ALA A 53 14.56 -12.57 9.73
N TYR A 54 13.33 -12.21 9.36
CA TYR A 54 12.22 -13.15 9.19
C TYR A 54 11.97 -13.56 7.74
N LEU A 55 12.75 -13.03 6.78
CA LEU A 55 12.50 -13.16 5.35
C LEU A 55 13.65 -13.83 4.60
N ASN A 56 13.31 -14.78 3.73
CA ASN A 56 14.15 -15.21 2.62
C ASN A 56 13.73 -14.41 1.38
N ILE A 57 14.67 -13.78 0.68
CA ILE A 57 14.38 -13.06 -0.56
C ILE A 57 14.77 -13.95 -1.74
N ALA A 58 13.79 -14.24 -2.59
CA ALA A 58 13.98 -14.96 -3.85
C ALA A 58 13.65 -14.02 -5.02
N ILE A 59 14.58 -13.88 -5.97
CA ILE A 59 14.37 -13.06 -7.15
C ILE A 59 14.01 -13.97 -8.32
N GLU A 60 12.86 -13.75 -8.95
CA GLU A 60 12.53 -14.51 -10.16
C GLU A 60 13.36 -14.03 -11.35
N ALA A 61 13.82 -14.97 -12.17
CA ALA A 61 14.51 -14.63 -13.40
C ALA A 61 13.57 -13.88 -14.35
N VAL A 62 14.12 -12.90 -15.08
CA VAL A 62 13.35 -12.18 -16.09
C VAL A 62 13.05 -13.09 -17.28
N GLY A 63 11.76 -13.33 -17.54
CA GLY A 63 11.29 -14.07 -18.72
C GLY A 63 11.43 -13.28 -20.04
N ASN A 64 10.95 -13.88 -21.12
CA ASN A 64 10.74 -13.15 -22.39
C ASN A 64 9.49 -12.26 -22.23
N PRO A 65 9.61 -10.92 -22.31
CA PRO A 65 8.47 -10.05 -22.08
C PRO A 65 7.42 -10.21 -23.19
N ILE A 66 6.15 -10.15 -22.82
CA ILE A 66 4.99 -10.28 -23.73
C ILE A 66 4.89 -9.06 -24.68
N PHE A 67 5.50 -7.93 -24.32
CA PHE A 67 5.49 -6.67 -25.05
C PHE A 67 6.92 -6.14 -25.25
N PRO A 68 7.17 -5.31 -26.30
CA PRO A 68 8.51 -4.76 -26.58
C PRO A 68 9.03 -3.96 -25.39
N VAL A 69 10.30 -4.20 -25.08
CA VAL A 69 11.04 -3.58 -23.99
C VAL A 69 11.35 -2.12 -24.36
N PRO A 70 10.93 -1.11 -23.59
CA PRO A 70 11.31 0.29 -23.85
C PRO A 70 12.83 0.46 -23.86
N ALA A 71 13.35 1.37 -24.70
CA ALA A 71 14.78 1.69 -24.71
C ALA A 71 15.23 2.18 -23.31
N GLY A 72 16.16 1.44 -22.68
CA GLY A 72 16.60 1.68 -21.29
C GLY A 72 16.31 0.52 -20.33
N PHE A 73 15.42 -0.40 -20.70
CA PHE A 73 15.08 -1.56 -19.86
C PHE A 73 16.01 -2.77 -19.99
N ASP A 74 16.90 -2.80 -20.98
CA ASP A 74 17.94 -3.84 -21.05
C ASP A 74 18.87 -3.78 -19.81
N LEU A 75 19.02 -2.59 -19.21
CA LEU A 75 19.73 -2.39 -17.94
C LEU A 75 19.00 -2.99 -16.73
N PHE A 76 17.67 -2.96 -16.72
CA PHE A 76 16.85 -3.67 -15.73
C PHE A 76 17.08 -5.18 -15.86
N ARG A 77 16.98 -5.72 -17.08
CA ARG A 77 17.19 -7.16 -17.34
C ARG A 77 18.58 -7.66 -16.93
N ALA A 78 19.63 -6.91 -17.26
CA ALA A 78 21.01 -7.30 -16.99
C ALA A 78 21.40 -7.25 -15.49
N GLY A 79 20.58 -6.61 -14.64
CA GLY A 79 20.88 -6.42 -13.22
C GLY A 79 19.79 -6.89 -12.26
N HIS A 80 18.64 -7.39 -12.75
CA HIS A 80 17.46 -7.66 -11.93
C HIS A 80 17.75 -8.58 -10.74
N GLU A 81 18.45 -9.71 -10.96
CA GLU A 81 18.77 -10.66 -9.90
C GLU A 81 19.73 -10.06 -8.86
N ALA A 82 20.79 -9.38 -9.33
CA ALA A 82 21.82 -8.80 -8.47
C ALA A 82 21.34 -7.55 -7.70
N LYS A 83 20.49 -6.72 -8.33
CA LYS A 83 20.02 -5.44 -7.77
C LYS A 83 18.71 -5.58 -7.01
N GLY A 84 17.82 -6.48 -7.43
CA GLY A 84 16.48 -6.62 -6.88
C GLY A 84 16.49 -6.96 -5.40
N LYS A 85 17.41 -7.85 -4.97
CA LYS A 85 17.58 -8.18 -3.55
C LYS A 85 18.05 -6.97 -2.73
N ALA A 86 19.11 -6.30 -3.18
CA ALA A 86 19.68 -5.15 -2.46
C ALA A 86 18.67 -3.99 -2.36
N ALA A 87 17.93 -3.70 -3.44
CA ALA A 87 16.89 -2.68 -3.44
C ALA A 87 15.79 -3.00 -2.40
N LEU A 88 15.27 -4.24 -2.42
CA LEU A 88 14.24 -4.64 -1.47
C LEU A 88 14.75 -4.60 -0.02
N GLU A 89 15.98 -5.06 0.24
CA GLU A 89 16.61 -4.98 1.56
C GLU A 89 16.73 -3.52 2.04
N GLU A 90 17.14 -2.60 1.15
CA GLU A 90 17.21 -1.17 1.44
C GLU A 90 15.81 -0.60 1.78
N GLN A 91 14.80 -0.93 0.99
CA GLN A 91 13.43 -0.48 1.25
C GLN A 91 12.91 -1.00 2.60
N LEU A 92 13.13 -2.28 2.90
CA LEU A 92 12.73 -2.88 4.18
C LEU A 92 13.47 -2.24 5.36
N ALA A 93 14.75 -1.93 5.20
CA ALA A 93 15.53 -1.22 6.22
C ALA A 93 15.01 0.22 6.45
N ILE A 94 14.53 0.89 5.40
CA ILE A 94 13.85 2.19 5.54
C ILE A 94 12.56 2.03 6.34
N LEU A 95 11.75 1.02 6.05
CA LEU A 95 10.49 0.75 6.76
C LEU A 95 10.71 0.37 8.23
N ASP A 96 11.78 -0.34 8.55
CA ASP A 96 12.18 -0.65 9.93
C ASP A 96 12.41 0.60 10.79
N ARG A 97 12.51 1.80 10.22
CA ARG A 97 12.60 3.05 11.00
C ARG A 97 11.26 3.53 11.53
N SER A 98 10.13 3.06 11.00
CA SER A 98 8.78 3.43 11.46
C SER A 98 8.43 2.71 12.77
N PRO A 99 8.09 3.45 13.85
CA PRO A 99 7.64 2.85 15.10
C PRO A 99 6.43 1.94 14.92
N THR A 100 5.44 2.33 14.10
CA THR A 100 4.29 1.49 13.78
C THR A 100 4.73 0.19 13.11
N PHE A 101 5.64 0.25 12.13
CA PHE A 101 6.13 -0.94 11.45
C PHE A 101 6.82 -1.91 12.43
N ARG A 102 7.66 -1.39 13.34
CA ARG A 102 8.32 -2.18 14.38
C ARG A 102 7.32 -2.90 15.29
N ARG A 103 6.26 -2.22 15.72
CA ARG A 103 5.19 -2.84 16.54
C ARG A 103 4.43 -3.90 15.76
N LEU A 104 4.17 -3.69 14.46
CA LEU A 104 3.55 -4.70 13.61
C LEU A 104 4.42 -5.96 13.45
N ILE A 105 5.75 -5.82 13.40
CA ILE A 105 6.67 -6.98 13.41
C ILE A 105 6.52 -7.76 14.72
N ARG A 106 6.50 -7.07 15.88
CA ARG A 106 6.31 -7.71 17.19
C ARG A 106 4.97 -8.44 17.27
N LEU A 107 3.88 -7.80 16.82
CA LEU A 107 2.57 -8.43 16.73
C LEU A 107 2.61 -9.70 15.87
N ALA A 108 3.21 -9.63 14.68
CA ALA A 108 3.32 -10.76 13.78
C ALA A 108 4.17 -11.90 14.38
N ARG A 109 5.19 -11.58 15.19
CA ARG A 109 5.96 -12.57 15.94
C ARG A 109 5.17 -13.18 17.09
N HIS A 110 4.51 -12.35 17.89
CA HIS A 110 3.70 -12.78 19.02
C HIS A 110 2.55 -13.71 18.58
N THR A 111 1.98 -13.45 17.41
CA THR A 111 0.91 -14.26 16.80
C THR A 111 1.43 -15.40 15.92
N CYS A 112 2.73 -15.73 16.01
CA CYS A 112 3.40 -16.80 15.26
C CYS A 112 3.32 -16.70 13.72
N ARG A 113 2.91 -15.54 13.17
CA ARG A 113 2.93 -15.29 11.72
C ARG A 113 4.35 -15.19 11.19
N LEU A 114 5.27 -14.60 11.94
CA LEU A 114 6.70 -14.55 11.61
C LEU A 114 7.48 -15.59 12.43
N GLY A 115 8.50 -16.18 11.81
CA GLY A 115 9.40 -17.17 12.38
C GLY A 115 10.85 -16.88 11.98
N VAL A 116 11.80 -17.22 12.86
CA VAL A 116 13.25 -17.12 12.55
C VAL A 116 13.82 -18.44 12.05
N ASP A 117 13.20 -19.56 12.41
CA ASP A 117 13.64 -20.88 11.95
C ASP A 117 13.47 -21.00 10.44
N PRO A 118 14.39 -21.66 9.71
CA PRO A 118 14.34 -21.72 8.25
C PRO A 118 13.00 -22.20 7.66
N GLN A 119 12.30 -23.10 8.36
CA GLN A 119 10.98 -23.62 7.98
C GLN A 119 9.84 -22.63 8.25
N HIS A 120 10.06 -21.65 9.12
CA HIS A 120 9.12 -20.62 9.55
C HIS A 120 9.54 -19.22 9.11
N ARG A 121 10.52 -19.07 8.20
CA ARG A 121 10.79 -17.80 7.51
C ARG A 121 9.87 -17.64 6.30
N TRP A 122 9.39 -16.43 6.08
CA TRP A 122 8.61 -16.12 4.88
C TRP A 122 9.53 -16.02 3.68
N THR A 123 9.08 -16.48 2.52
CA THR A 123 9.79 -16.24 1.26
C THR A 123 9.16 -15.06 0.55
N VAL A 124 9.89 -13.95 0.44
CA VAL A 124 9.49 -12.82 -0.40
C VAL A 124 10.01 -13.06 -1.80
N ARG A 125 9.08 -13.26 -2.72
CA ARG A 125 9.33 -13.54 -4.13
C ARG A 125 9.18 -12.24 -4.92
N VAL A 126 10.30 -11.72 -5.41
CA VAL A 126 10.34 -10.52 -6.23
C VAL A 126 10.10 -10.91 -7.68
N VAL A 127 9.01 -10.42 -8.26
CA VAL A 127 8.63 -10.73 -9.65
C VAL A 127 8.95 -9.56 -10.58
N PRO A 128 9.56 -9.82 -11.74
CA PRO A 128 9.71 -8.81 -12.78
C PRO A 128 8.37 -8.58 -13.50
N PRO A 129 8.21 -7.44 -14.19
CA PRO A 129 7.07 -7.22 -15.07
C PRO A 129 7.00 -8.31 -16.16
N ALA A 130 5.79 -8.75 -16.48
CA ALA A 130 5.54 -9.65 -17.61
C ALA A 130 5.64 -8.93 -18.97
N GLY A 131 5.58 -7.60 -18.96
CA GLY A 131 5.77 -6.74 -20.11
C GLY A 131 5.50 -5.28 -19.76
N TYR A 132 5.41 -4.45 -20.80
CA TYR A 132 5.18 -3.02 -20.67
C TYR A 132 4.07 -2.56 -21.60
N ARG A 133 3.22 -1.67 -21.10
CA ARG A 133 2.19 -1.00 -21.89
C ARG A 133 2.36 0.49 -21.68
N GLU A 134 2.74 1.19 -22.75
CA GLU A 134 2.92 2.64 -22.74
C GLU A 134 3.87 3.09 -21.61
N GLY A 135 5.03 2.44 -21.49
CA GLY A 135 6.04 2.76 -20.47
C GLY A 135 5.73 2.28 -19.05
N LEU A 136 4.51 1.81 -18.77
CA LEU A 136 4.12 1.26 -17.48
C LEU A 136 4.31 -0.26 -17.41
N ALA A 137 4.62 -0.77 -16.21
CA ALA A 137 4.85 -2.19 -15.96
C ALA A 137 3.52 -2.97 -15.90
N VAL A 138 3.44 -4.10 -16.60
CA VAL A 138 2.31 -5.02 -16.58
C VAL A 138 2.73 -6.31 -15.87
N TYR A 139 1.93 -6.77 -14.91
CA TYR A 139 2.18 -7.99 -14.14
C TYR A 139 1.09 -9.02 -14.42
N THR A 140 1.47 -10.29 -14.54
CA THR A 140 0.55 -11.42 -14.81
C THR A 140 -0.17 -11.95 -13.58
N ARG A 141 0.29 -11.57 -12.38
CA ARG A 141 -0.27 -12.04 -11.12
C ARG A 141 -0.50 -10.85 -10.19
N PRO A 142 -1.59 -10.85 -9.42
CA PRO A 142 -1.73 -9.93 -8.30
C PRO A 142 -0.64 -10.19 -7.26
N TYR A 143 -0.32 -9.19 -6.45
CA TYR A 143 0.61 -9.34 -5.33
C TYR A 143 -0.09 -10.03 -4.18
N VAL A 144 0.05 -11.35 -4.15
CA VAL A 144 -0.70 -12.22 -3.25
C VAL A 144 0.21 -12.73 -2.13
N ARG A 145 -0.39 -12.77 -0.94
CA ARG A 145 0.10 -13.50 0.23
C ARG A 145 -0.43 -14.93 0.17
N ASP A 146 0.47 -15.90 0.21
CA ASP A 146 0.15 -17.32 0.38
C ASP A 146 0.59 -17.73 1.78
N ASP A 147 -0.38 -17.88 2.69
CA ASP A 147 -0.13 -18.22 4.09
C ASP A 147 0.31 -19.67 4.28
N GLU A 148 -0.16 -20.58 3.43
CA GLU A 148 0.17 -22.00 3.50
C GLU A 148 1.61 -22.24 3.06
N ALA A 149 2.00 -21.66 1.92
CA ALA A 149 3.37 -21.73 1.42
C ALA A 149 4.31 -20.73 2.11
N ARG A 150 3.76 -19.76 2.87
CA ARG A 150 4.47 -18.64 3.50
C ARG A 150 5.28 -17.84 2.48
N VAL A 151 4.64 -17.57 1.34
CA VAL A 151 5.20 -16.81 0.23
C VAL A 151 4.49 -15.47 0.10
N LEU A 152 5.25 -14.39 0.01
CA LEU A 152 4.73 -13.08 -0.34
C LEU A 152 5.27 -12.68 -1.72
N THR A 153 4.38 -12.53 -2.70
CA THR A 153 4.78 -12.09 -4.05
C THR A 153 4.72 -10.58 -4.15
N VAL A 154 5.82 -9.94 -4.55
CA VAL A 154 5.94 -8.46 -4.63
C VAL A 154 6.61 -8.04 -5.94
N PRO A 155 6.33 -6.83 -6.45
CA PRO A 155 7.01 -6.36 -7.66
C PRO A 155 8.48 -6.04 -7.43
N ALA A 156 9.26 -6.12 -8.51
CA ALA A 156 10.59 -5.56 -8.55
C ALA A 156 10.57 -4.03 -8.33
N GLN A 157 11.28 -3.56 -7.31
CA GLN A 157 11.26 -2.15 -6.87
C GLN A 157 11.78 -1.17 -7.94
N ASP A 158 12.71 -1.62 -8.76
CA ASP A 158 13.31 -0.88 -9.87
C ASP A 158 12.45 -0.86 -11.14
N SER A 159 11.23 -1.40 -11.07
CA SER A 159 10.25 -1.28 -12.15
C SER A 159 9.58 0.09 -12.18
N PRO A 160 9.12 0.55 -13.36
CA PRO A 160 8.19 1.66 -13.49
C PRO A 160 6.89 1.41 -12.72
N PRO A 161 6.09 2.46 -12.50
CA PRO A 161 4.74 2.33 -11.99
C PRO A 161 3.88 1.37 -12.81
N MET A 162 2.88 0.82 -12.15
CA MET A 162 2.10 -0.29 -12.66
C MET A 162 0.91 0.15 -13.49
N ALA A 163 0.74 -0.46 -14.66
CA ALA A 163 -0.44 -0.25 -15.48
C ALA A 163 -1.68 -0.87 -14.81
N GLY A 164 -2.85 -0.26 -15.00
CA GLY A 164 -4.14 -0.80 -14.54
C GLY A 164 -4.42 -0.69 -13.04
N GLN A 165 -3.54 -0.05 -12.26
CA GLN A 165 -3.76 0.23 -10.83
C GLN A 165 -3.47 1.70 -10.54
N TYR A 166 -4.50 2.54 -10.65
CA TYR A 166 -4.39 3.99 -10.48
C TYR A 166 -5.09 4.43 -9.20
N TYR A 167 -4.44 5.30 -8.43
CA TYR A 167 -4.94 5.76 -7.15
C TYR A 167 -5.15 7.28 -7.17
N LEU A 168 -6.28 7.72 -6.63
CA LEU A 168 -6.62 9.15 -6.56
C LEU A 168 -5.64 9.89 -5.66
N THR A 169 -5.09 10.99 -6.14
CA THR A 169 -4.25 11.91 -5.34
C THR A 169 -5.11 12.97 -4.65
N GLU A 170 -4.56 13.64 -3.63
CA GLU A 170 -5.27 14.73 -2.95
C GLU A 170 -5.53 15.95 -3.84
N TRP A 171 -4.82 16.05 -4.96
CA TRP A 171 -4.94 17.13 -5.94
C TRP A 171 -5.98 16.82 -7.04
N GLY A 172 -6.47 15.57 -7.09
CA GLY A 172 -7.53 15.12 -8.00
C GLY A 172 -7.11 14.25 -9.20
N PRO A 173 -5.90 14.37 -9.78
CA PRO A 173 -5.42 13.36 -10.72
C PRO A 173 -5.31 11.98 -10.07
N VAL A 174 -5.29 10.94 -10.88
CA VAL A 174 -4.91 9.59 -10.45
C VAL A 174 -3.48 9.29 -10.88
N MET A 175 -2.79 8.48 -10.10
CA MET A 175 -1.40 8.10 -10.35
C MET A 175 -1.27 6.58 -10.31
N ALA A 176 -0.49 6.02 -11.23
CA ALA A 176 -0.19 4.59 -11.24
C ALA A 176 0.55 4.18 -9.97
N LEU A 177 0.23 3.00 -9.44
CA LEU A 177 0.87 2.49 -8.23
C LEU A 177 2.36 2.23 -8.49
N GLY A 178 3.22 2.86 -7.70
CA GLY A 178 4.65 2.55 -7.70
C GLY A 178 4.93 1.19 -7.01
N PRO A 179 5.92 0.41 -7.46
CA PRO A 179 6.28 -0.86 -6.84
C PRO A 179 6.55 -0.76 -5.33
N GLY A 180 7.21 0.31 -4.89
CA GLY A 180 7.47 0.54 -3.47
C GLY A 180 6.19 0.61 -2.63
N CYS A 181 5.14 1.26 -3.16
CA CYS A 181 3.85 1.35 -2.50
C CYS A 181 3.14 -0.01 -2.41
N ALA A 182 3.19 -0.79 -3.50
CA ALA A 182 2.66 -2.15 -3.51
C ALA A 182 3.38 -3.07 -2.50
N ILE A 183 4.72 -2.98 -2.44
CA ILE A 183 5.54 -3.70 -1.45
C ILE A 183 5.10 -3.33 -0.02
N VAL A 184 4.95 -2.03 0.29
CA VAL A 184 4.50 -1.60 1.62
C VAL A 184 3.13 -2.19 1.94
N GLN A 185 2.14 -2.07 1.06
CA GLN A 185 0.81 -2.64 1.31
C GLN A 185 0.87 -4.16 1.55
N ALA A 186 1.61 -4.89 0.72
CA ALA A 186 1.75 -6.35 0.82
C ALA A 186 2.44 -6.79 2.12
N VAL A 187 3.52 -6.11 2.52
CA VAL A 187 4.21 -6.40 3.79
C VAL A 187 3.34 -6.05 4.99
N ILE A 188 2.64 -4.92 4.97
CA ILE A 188 1.71 -4.53 6.04
C ILE A 188 0.56 -5.53 6.16
N ALA A 189 0.01 -6.01 5.03
CA ALA A 189 -0.99 -7.08 5.00
C ALA A 189 -0.48 -8.37 5.65
N MET A 190 0.74 -8.80 5.32
CA MET A 190 1.41 -9.95 5.93
C MET A 190 1.58 -9.78 7.45
N LEU A 191 2.08 -8.62 7.90
CA LEU A 191 2.33 -8.35 9.31
C LEU A 191 1.04 -8.26 10.13
N ALA A 192 0.02 -7.57 9.60
CA ALA A 192 -1.29 -7.43 10.24
C ALA A 192 -2.09 -8.74 10.21
N GLY A 193 -1.75 -9.68 9.32
CA GLY A 193 -2.50 -10.92 9.14
C GLY A 193 -3.82 -10.74 8.40
N LEU A 194 -4.01 -9.63 7.69
CA LEU A 194 -5.22 -9.35 6.90
C LEU A 194 -4.92 -9.43 5.39
N PRO A 195 -5.88 -9.86 4.56
CA PRO A 195 -5.74 -9.80 3.11
C PRO A 195 -5.70 -8.34 2.63
N LEU A 196 -5.18 -8.13 1.41
CA LEU A 196 -5.39 -6.86 0.72
C LEU A 196 -6.86 -6.75 0.30
N PRO A 197 -7.52 -5.60 0.51
CA PRO A 197 -8.90 -5.44 0.08
C PRO A 197 -9.02 -5.58 -1.44
N GLU A 198 -9.83 -6.52 -1.90
CA GLU A 198 -10.05 -6.75 -3.33
C GLU A 198 -11.02 -5.75 -3.95
N HIS A 199 -11.78 -5.04 -3.10
CA HIS A 199 -12.77 -4.04 -3.49
C HIS A 199 -13.81 -4.53 -4.51
N VAL A 200 -14.18 -5.81 -4.42
CA VAL A 200 -15.06 -6.49 -5.40
C VAL A 200 -16.39 -5.76 -5.56
N ALA A 201 -16.96 -5.22 -4.48
CA ALA A 201 -18.24 -4.51 -4.51
C ALA A 201 -18.21 -3.21 -5.36
N TRP A 202 -17.03 -2.65 -5.63
CA TRP A 202 -16.86 -1.45 -6.46
C TRP A 202 -16.56 -1.79 -7.92
N LYS A 203 -16.13 -3.02 -8.22
CA LYS A 203 -15.65 -3.41 -9.54
C LYS A 203 -16.77 -3.95 -10.41
N GLY A 204 -16.75 -3.56 -11.68
CA GLY A 204 -17.61 -4.14 -12.71
C GLY A 204 -17.00 -5.38 -13.36
N PRO A 205 -17.71 -5.98 -14.35
CA PRO A 205 -17.24 -7.16 -15.09
C PRO A 205 -15.86 -6.98 -15.73
N ASP A 206 -15.52 -5.75 -16.13
CA ASP A 206 -14.26 -5.39 -16.76
C ASP A 206 -13.13 -5.10 -15.74
N GLY A 207 -13.38 -5.29 -14.44
CA GLY A 207 -12.41 -5.13 -13.36
C GLY A 207 -12.14 -3.68 -12.92
N GLY A 208 -12.59 -2.68 -13.69
CA GLY A 208 -12.56 -1.27 -13.30
C GLY A 208 -13.66 -0.90 -12.30
N VAL A 209 -13.49 0.25 -11.64
CA VAL A 209 -14.46 0.76 -10.66
C VAL A 209 -15.71 1.28 -11.38
N GLU A 210 -16.90 0.81 -10.99
CA GLU A 210 -18.15 1.30 -11.56
C GLU A 210 -18.55 2.67 -10.94
N PRO A 211 -18.80 3.72 -11.75
CA PRO A 211 -19.23 5.02 -11.24
C PRO A 211 -20.49 4.96 -10.38
N GLN A 212 -21.44 4.08 -10.72
CA GLN A 212 -22.64 3.88 -9.93
C GLN A 212 -22.33 3.34 -8.53
N ARG A 213 -21.41 2.36 -8.43
CA ARG A 213 -20.98 1.80 -7.14
C ARG A 213 -20.26 2.81 -6.27
N LEU A 214 -19.50 3.73 -6.86
CA LEU A 214 -18.92 4.86 -6.11
C LEU A 214 -20.00 5.72 -5.45
N MET A 215 -21.08 6.02 -6.16
CA MET A 215 -22.18 6.82 -5.61
C MET A 215 -22.95 6.08 -4.52
N GLU A 216 -23.14 4.77 -4.67
CA GLU A 216 -23.86 3.91 -3.71
C GLU A 216 -23.05 3.63 -2.44
N LEU A 217 -21.76 3.32 -2.60
CA LEU A 217 -20.91 2.78 -1.52
C LEU A 217 -19.93 3.82 -0.96
N GLY A 218 -19.70 4.91 -1.69
CA GLY A 218 -18.70 5.93 -1.38
C GLY A 218 -17.29 5.52 -1.83
N ALA A 219 -16.31 6.39 -1.55
CA ALA A 219 -14.91 6.20 -1.96
C ALA A 219 -13.89 6.47 -0.84
N GLY A 220 -14.37 6.68 0.39
CA GLY A 220 -13.58 7.18 1.51
C GLY A 220 -13.00 6.11 2.43
N GLU A 221 -13.45 4.86 2.35
CA GLU A 221 -12.85 3.77 3.12
C GLU A 221 -11.50 3.36 2.51
N ARG A 222 -10.49 3.21 3.36
CA ARG A 222 -9.14 2.74 2.99
C ARG A 222 -8.91 1.28 3.37
N GLY A 223 -9.73 0.76 4.29
CA GLY A 223 -9.41 -0.42 5.06
C GLY A 223 -8.21 -0.20 5.99
N ALA A 224 -7.99 -1.14 6.90
CA ALA A 224 -6.88 -1.06 7.85
C ALA A 224 -5.51 -1.08 7.17
N ILE A 225 -5.33 -1.91 6.13
CA ILE A 225 -4.05 -2.02 5.44
C ILE A 225 -3.67 -0.72 4.72
N GLY A 226 -4.62 -0.11 4.00
CA GLY A 226 -4.39 1.18 3.35
C GLY A 226 -4.02 2.27 4.34
N TYR A 227 -4.71 2.33 5.50
CA TYR A 227 -4.38 3.26 6.56
C TYR A 227 -3.00 3.00 7.18
N LEU A 228 -2.70 1.77 7.58
CA LEU A 228 -1.43 1.40 8.23
C LEU A 228 -0.23 1.60 7.29
N ALA A 229 -0.38 1.31 6.00
CA ALA A 229 0.63 1.60 4.99
C ALA A 229 0.94 3.11 4.89
N GLN A 230 -0.10 3.95 4.80
CA GLN A 230 0.08 5.41 4.80
C GLN A 230 0.68 5.93 6.11
N ARG A 231 0.28 5.35 7.24
CA ARG A 231 0.81 5.69 8.56
C ARG A 231 2.31 5.43 8.65
N VAL A 232 2.75 4.22 8.28
CA VAL A 232 4.18 3.84 8.26
C VAL A 232 4.99 4.77 7.35
N VAL A 233 4.47 5.08 6.16
CA VAL A 233 5.11 6.03 5.23
C VAL A 233 5.21 7.43 5.84
N ARG A 234 4.15 7.94 6.49
CA ARG A 234 4.13 9.27 7.12
C ARG A 234 5.07 9.39 8.32
N GLU A 235 5.30 8.32 9.07
CA GLU A 235 6.28 8.32 10.16
C GLU A 235 7.71 8.50 9.65
N ILE A 236 8.01 8.01 8.44
CA ILE A 236 9.34 8.11 7.81
C ILE A 236 9.46 9.39 6.98
N PHE A 237 8.40 9.76 6.27
CA PHE A 237 8.31 10.89 5.37
C PHE A 237 7.06 11.74 5.72
N PRO A 238 7.17 12.69 6.67
CA PRO A 238 6.01 13.41 7.23
C PRO A 238 5.11 14.13 6.22
N VAL A 239 5.64 14.50 5.05
CA VAL A 239 4.91 15.20 3.99
C VAL A 239 4.30 14.24 2.96
N ALA A 240 4.64 12.95 3.00
CA ALA A 240 4.20 11.99 2.01
C ALA A 240 2.78 11.48 2.30
N ARG A 241 1.86 11.70 1.34
CA ARG A 241 0.59 10.98 1.23
C ARG A 241 0.49 10.36 -0.15
N PRO A 242 0.90 9.09 -0.31
CA PRO A 242 1.11 8.51 -1.64
C PRO A 242 -0.20 8.32 -2.42
N TRP A 243 -1.33 8.17 -1.72
CA TRP A 243 -2.67 8.19 -2.32
C TRP A 243 -3.71 8.71 -1.33
N LEU A 244 -4.82 9.20 -1.86
CA LEU A 244 -6.00 9.59 -1.10
C LEU A 244 -6.77 8.31 -0.75
N THR A 245 -7.53 7.72 -1.67
CA THR A 245 -8.31 6.49 -1.45
C THR A 245 -7.53 5.21 -1.76
N SER A 246 -7.86 4.08 -1.11
CA SER A 246 -7.30 2.77 -1.45
C SER A 246 -7.99 2.09 -2.64
N LEU A 247 -9.06 2.68 -3.19
CA LEU A 247 -9.75 2.14 -4.34
C LEU A 247 -8.84 2.19 -5.60
N PRO A 248 -8.52 1.03 -6.21
CA PRO A 248 -7.72 0.99 -7.42
C PRO A 248 -8.63 1.26 -8.64
N PHE A 249 -8.48 2.42 -9.26
CA PHE A 249 -9.08 2.71 -10.55
C PHE A 249 -8.33 1.94 -11.66
N GLY A 250 -9.08 1.39 -12.62
CA GLY A 250 -8.54 0.67 -13.77
C GLY A 250 -8.44 1.55 -15.01
N ASP A 251 -7.96 0.97 -16.13
CA ASP A 251 -7.83 1.70 -17.40
C ASP A 251 -9.17 2.26 -17.90
N THR A 252 -10.27 1.52 -17.66
CA THR A 252 -11.63 1.93 -18.05
C THR A 252 -12.11 3.18 -17.33
N ASN A 253 -11.49 3.55 -16.22
CA ASN A 253 -11.80 4.76 -15.46
C ASN A 253 -11.06 6.00 -15.97
N LEU A 254 -10.12 5.86 -16.90
CA LEU A 254 -9.28 6.95 -17.36
C LEU A 254 -9.88 7.68 -18.56
N LEU A 255 -9.69 8.99 -18.64
CA LEU A 255 -10.06 9.80 -19.81
C LEU A 255 -9.19 9.47 -21.03
N ALA A 256 -7.91 9.22 -20.76
CA ALA A 256 -6.88 8.83 -21.72
C ALA A 256 -5.85 7.97 -20.97
N PRO A 257 -5.02 7.20 -21.68
CA PRO A 257 -3.96 6.44 -21.03
C PRO A 257 -3.03 7.33 -20.23
N ALA A 258 -2.43 6.76 -19.17
CA ALA A 258 -1.56 7.52 -18.28
C ALA A 258 -0.29 7.98 -18.97
N ASP A 259 0.20 9.16 -18.58
CA ASP A 259 1.46 9.69 -19.11
C ASP A 259 2.62 8.74 -18.72
N PRO A 260 3.43 8.26 -19.67
CA PRO A 260 4.46 7.24 -19.43
C PRO A 260 5.58 7.70 -18.48
N VAL A 261 5.79 9.02 -18.36
CA VAL A 261 6.92 9.59 -17.60
C VAL A 261 6.51 9.93 -16.17
N SER A 262 5.40 10.66 -16.02
CA SER A 262 4.86 11.07 -14.73
C SER A 262 3.97 9.99 -14.09
N ALA A 263 3.48 9.04 -14.88
CA ALA A 263 2.52 8.02 -14.49
C ALA A 263 1.20 8.60 -13.93
N VAL A 264 0.88 9.83 -14.32
CA VAL A 264 -0.34 10.56 -13.94
C VAL A 264 -1.38 10.46 -15.05
N ALA A 265 -2.64 10.30 -14.66
CA ALA A 265 -3.79 10.31 -15.56
C ALA A 265 -4.95 11.13 -14.97
N GLN A 266 -5.96 11.38 -15.80
CA GLN A 266 -7.22 11.97 -15.38
C GLN A 266 -8.34 10.92 -15.46
N LEU A 267 -9.29 11.00 -14.53
CA LEU A 267 -10.50 10.19 -14.58
C LEU A 267 -11.41 10.64 -15.72
N ASN A 268 -12.12 9.68 -16.31
CA ASN A 268 -13.14 9.95 -17.31
C ASN A 268 -14.33 10.74 -16.70
N PRO A 269 -15.17 11.38 -17.55
CA PRO A 269 -16.25 12.24 -17.06
C PRO A 269 -17.27 11.53 -16.17
N GLU A 270 -17.55 10.24 -16.43
CA GLU A 270 -18.51 9.46 -15.66
C GLU A 270 -18.01 9.20 -14.22
N THR A 271 -16.77 8.72 -14.09
CA THR A 271 -16.13 8.47 -12.79
C THR A 271 -15.93 9.77 -12.03
N MET A 272 -15.54 10.84 -12.73
CA MET A 272 -15.43 12.16 -12.13
C MET A 272 -16.79 12.70 -11.66
N GLY A 273 -17.86 12.51 -12.44
CA GLY A 273 -19.22 12.90 -12.07
C GLY A 273 -19.72 12.16 -10.82
N ALA A 274 -19.40 10.87 -10.69
CA ALA A 274 -19.68 10.10 -9.47
C ALA A 274 -18.93 10.67 -8.25
N LEU A 275 -17.64 10.98 -8.39
CA LEU A 275 -16.87 11.61 -7.31
C LEU A 275 -17.42 12.98 -6.92
N VAL A 276 -17.83 13.81 -7.89
CA VAL A 276 -18.46 15.12 -7.64
C VAL A 276 -19.76 14.96 -6.85
N THR A 277 -20.56 13.93 -7.13
CA THR A 277 -21.79 13.61 -6.38
C THR A 277 -21.50 13.28 -4.91
N LEU A 278 -20.33 12.75 -4.61
CA LEU A 278 -19.83 12.53 -3.24
C LEU A 278 -19.26 13.80 -2.57
N GLY A 279 -19.29 14.95 -3.26
CA GLY A 279 -18.70 16.21 -2.82
C GLY A 279 -17.26 16.44 -3.30
N GLY A 280 -16.77 15.60 -4.20
CA GLY A 280 -15.45 15.70 -4.84
C GLY A 280 -14.26 15.33 -3.95
N VAL A 281 -13.06 15.52 -4.49
CA VAL A 281 -11.76 15.19 -3.86
C VAL A 281 -11.60 15.85 -2.49
N ALA A 282 -12.01 17.12 -2.36
CA ALA A 282 -11.94 17.86 -1.10
C ALA A 282 -12.82 17.25 0.00
N ALA A 283 -13.98 16.69 -0.35
CA ALA A 283 -14.85 16.02 0.59
C ALA A 283 -14.29 14.69 1.06
N LEU A 284 -13.70 13.92 0.15
CA LEU A 284 -12.94 12.71 0.48
C LEU A 284 -11.77 13.04 1.41
N LYS A 285 -10.93 14.03 1.06
CA LYS A 285 -9.81 14.45 1.92
C LYS A 285 -10.24 14.79 3.34
N ARG A 286 -11.29 15.60 3.51
CA ARG A 286 -11.82 15.91 4.85
C ARG A 286 -12.27 14.68 5.61
N TYR A 287 -12.89 13.72 4.94
CA TYR A 287 -13.30 12.46 5.57
C TYR A 287 -12.11 11.64 6.06
N MET A 288 -11.05 11.58 5.26
CA MET A 288 -9.85 10.81 5.58
C MET A 288 -9.03 11.49 6.67
N ASP A 289 -8.92 12.82 6.63
CA ASP A 289 -8.33 13.61 7.72
C ASP A 289 -9.11 13.39 9.05
N TRP A 290 -10.43 13.18 8.98
CA TRP A 290 -11.23 12.90 10.17
C TRP A 290 -10.98 11.50 10.74
N GLN A 291 -10.81 10.48 9.87
CA GLN A 291 -10.38 9.14 10.29
C GLN A 291 -8.99 9.20 10.93
N ASP A 292 -8.04 9.89 10.27
CA ASP A 292 -6.67 10.06 10.73
C ASP A 292 -6.66 10.73 12.11
N ALA A 293 -7.33 11.87 12.28
CA ALA A 293 -7.41 12.59 13.55
C ALA A 293 -8.01 11.74 14.67
N PHE A 294 -8.99 10.88 14.37
CA PHE A 294 -9.60 10.01 15.38
C PHE A 294 -8.64 8.93 15.88
N ILE A 295 -7.93 8.28 14.95
CA ILE A 295 -6.96 7.22 15.29
C ILE A 295 -5.73 7.84 15.96
N GLU A 296 -5.19 8.92 15.38
CA GLU A 296 -4.01 9.64 15.88
C GLU A 296 -4.23 10.28 17.25
N GLY A 297 -5.47 10.65 17.59
CA GLY A 297 -5.81 11.10 18.94
C GLY A 297 -5.69 10.01 20.02
N ARG A 298 -5.54 8.73 19.64
CA ARG A 298 -5.37 7.57 20.55
C ARG A 298 -4.03 6.90 20.39
N TYR A 299 -3.55 6.80 19.15
CA TYR A 299 -2.25 6.27 18.77
C TYR A 299 -1.51 7.36 17.98
N PRO A 300 -0.85 8.32 18.66
CA PRO A 300 -0.17 9.43 18.00
C PRO A 300 0.86 8.96 16.97
N LEU A 301 1.10 9.75 15.93
CA LEU A 301 2.23 9.49 15.03
C LEU A 301 3.54 9.75 15.76
N GLU A 302 4.44 8.78 15.65
CA GLU A 302 5.79 8.89 16.21
C GLU A 302 6.77 9.03 15.06
N PRO A 303 7.44 10.19 14.92
CA PRO A 303 8.44 10.37 13.88
C PRO A 303 9.52 9.29 13.97
N ALA A 304 9.89 8.72 12.83
CA ALA A 304 10.99 7.77 12.74
C ALA A 304 12.26 8.38 13.35
N ALA A 305 13.04 7.55 14.06
CA ALA A 305 14.31 7.99 14.60
C ALA A 305 15.22 8.54 13.48
N PRO A 306 15.97 9.63 13.74
CA PRO A 306 16.90 10.19 12.76
C PRO A 306 17.94 9.14 12.38
N ASN A 307 18.34 9.13 11.11
CA ASN A 307 19.31 8.18 10.60
C ASN A 307 20.65 8.38 11.35
N PRO A 308 21.21 7.37 12.02
CA PRO A 308 22.52 7.49 12.68
C PRO A 308 23.64 7.84 11.68
N ALA A 309 23.46 7.57 10.38
CA ALA A 309 24.42 7.97 9.34
C ALA A 309 24.40 9.47 8.98
N ALA A 310 23.42 10.25 9.44
CA ALA A 310 23.33 11.69 9.16
C ALA A 310 24.07 12.56 10.20
N GLY A 311 24.65 11.97 11.26
CA GLY A 311 25.34 12.69 12.34
C GLY A 311 26.84 12.94 12.13
N GLY A 312 27.40 12.55 10.98
CA GLY A 312 28.83 12.62 10.69
C GLY A 312 29.23 13.76 9.75
N SER A 313 28.95 15.01 10.09
CA SER A 313 29.70 16.16 9.57
C SER A 313 29.47 17.40 10.43
N ALA A 314 29.84 17.31 11.70
CA ALA A 314 30.14 18.48 12.51
C ALA A 314 31.64 18.78 12.40
N THR A 315 32.03 19.49 11.35
CA THR A 315 33.27 20.28 11.33
C THR A 315 33.00 21.59 10.62
N ALA A 316 32.64 22.61 11.41
CA ALA A 316 33.21 23.95 11.33
C ALA A 316 33.95 24.15 12.67
N PRO A 317 35.08 24.86 12.78
CA PRO A 317 35.44 26.13 12.10
C PRO A 317 36.84 26.05 11.43
N ASP A 318 37.42 27.04 10.73
CA ASP A 318 37.29 28.51 10.65
C ASP A 318 37.01 29.02 9.22
#